data_AF-A0AAW7ZCT3-F1
#
_entry.id   AF-A0AAW7ZCT3-F1
#
_cell.length_a   1.000
_cell.length_b   1.000
_cell.length_c   1.000
_cell.angle_alpha   90.00
_cell.angle_beta   90.00
_cell.angle_gamma   90.00
#
_symmetry.space_group_name_H-M   'P 1'
#
loop_
_entity.id
_entity.type
_entity.pdbx_description
1 polymer ?
#
loop_
_entity_poly.entity_id
_entity_poly.type
_entity_poly.pdbx_seq_one_letter_code
_entity_poly.pdbx_strand_id
1 'polypeptide(L)' 'MAYKVRLTKGLSYSGIVNADRKNPITEVKSKKDLEEVLATGHFELVKAEEEKEDKGE' A
#
# COMPACT_ATOMS: atom_id res chain seq x y z
N MET A 1 -3.29 12.09 -3.48
CA MET A 1 -2.36 10.97 -3.80
C MET A 1 -2.45 9.89 -2.74
N ALA A 2 -2.92 8.71 -3.10
CA ALA A 2 -3.01 7.56 -2.19
C ALA A 2 -2.50 6.31 -2.88
N TYR A 3 -1.68 5.54 -2.17
CA TYR A 3 -1.03 4.35 -2.68
C TYR A 3 -1.59 3.13 -1.96
N LYS A 4 -2.23 2.24 -2.70
CA LYS A 4 -2.70 0.96 -2.15
C LYS A 4 -1.60 -0.07 -2.26
N VAL A 5 -1.20 -0.60 -1.12
CA VAL A 5 -0.24 -1.68 -0.99
C VAL A 5 -0.92 -2.93 -0.44
N ARG A 6 -0.43 -4.10 -0.84
CA ARG A 6 -0.93 -5.38 -0.37
C ARG A 6 0.18 -6.14 0.34
N LEU A 7 -0.11 -6.64 1.54
CA LEU A 7 0.72 -7.58 2.26
C LEU A 7 0.76 -8.90 1.47
N THR A 8 1.90 -9.20 0.88
CA THR A 8 2.15 -10.45 0.15
C THR A 8 2.94 -11.45 1.00
N LYS A 9 3.67 -10.96 2.01
CA LYS A 9 4.57 -11.77 2.83
C LYS A 9 4.35 -11.53 4.32
N GLY A 10 3.81 -12.53 5.01
CA GLY A 10 3.59 -12.50 6.46
C GLY A 10 2.16 -12.86 6.87
N LEU A 11 1.95 -13.14 8.15
CA LEU A 11 0.62 -13.39 8.73
C LEU A 11 -0.07 -12.07 9.10
N SER A 12 0.72 -11.12 9.57
CA SER A 12 0.34 -9.75 9.90
C SER A 12 1.59 -8.87 9.90
N TYR A 13 1.40 -7.59 9.62
CA TYR A 13 2.42 -6.56 9.72
C TYR A 13 1.83 -5.37 10.46
N SER A 14 2.54 -4.91 11.49
CA SER A 14 2.18 -3.74 12.28
C SER A 14 3.41 -2.86 12.39
N GLY A 15 3.37 -1.71 11.72
CA GLY A 15 4.47 -0.76 11.65
C GLY A 15 3.99 0.55 11.05
N ILE A 16 4.62 0.97 9.95
CA ILE A 16 4.23 2.15 9.17
C ILE A 16 2.76 2.06 8.72
N VAL A 17 2.33 0.84 8.38
CA VAL A 17 0.95 0.48 8.06
C VAL A 17 0.54 -0.72 8.90
N ASN A 18 -0.77 -0.90 9.08
CA ASN A 18 -1.33 -2.14 9.59
C ASN A 18 -1.98 -2.91 8.44
N ALA A 19 -1.57 -4.16 8.26
CA ALA A 19 -2.17 -5.10 7.34
C ALA A 19 -2.07 -6.51 7.90
N ASP A 20 -3.06 -7.34 7.61
CA ASP A 20 -3.14 -8.70 8.13
C ASP A 20 -3.79 -9.64 7.11
N ARG A 21 -3.79 -10.94 7.39
CA ARG A 21 -4.37 -11.92 6.47
C ARG A 21 -5.85 -11.69 6.14
N LYS A 22 -6.63 -11.06 7.02
CA LYS A 22 -8.04 -10.74 6.74
C LYS A 22 -8.14 -9.47 5.91
N ASN A 23 -7.30 -8.48 6.20
CA ASN A 23 -7.22 -7.22 5.46
C ASN A 23 -5.79 -6.99 4.95
N PRO A 24 -5.40 -7.67 3.85
CA PRO A 24 -4.03 -7.57 3.36
C PRO A 24 -3.81 -6.28 2.57
N ILE A 25 -4.87 -5.58 2.15
CA ILE A 25 -4.78 -4.33 1.40
C ILE A 25 -4.87 -3.16 2.38
N THR A 26 -3.91 -2.24 2.28
CA THR A 26 -3.86 -1.02 3.07
C THR A 26 -3.49 0.16 2.18
N GLU A 27 -3.81 1.36 2.64
CA GLU A 27 -3.61 2.59 1.88
C GLU A 27 -2.58 3.47 2.58
N VAL A 28 -1.66 4.01 1.79
CA VAL A 28 -0.55 4.85 2.23
C VAL A 28 -0.68 6.21 1.57
N LYS A 29 -0.70 7.28 2.35
CA LYS A 29 -0.88 8.65 1.84
C LYS A 29 0.43 9.36 1.55
N SER A 30 1.55 8.84 2.04
CA SER A 30 2.88 9.41 1.80
C SER A 30 3.69 8.52 0.88
N LYS A 31 4.35 9.12 -0.10
CA LYS A 31 5.34 8.42 -0.92
C LYS A 31 6.50 7.89 -0.09
N LYS A 32 6.93 8.64 0.95
CA LYS A 32 7.99 8.21 1.87
C LYS A 32 7.61 6.92 2.61
N ASP A 33 6.41 6.87 3.17
CA ASP A 33 5.88 5.68 3.83
C ASP A 33 5.73 4.51 2.83
N LEU A 34 5.32 4.79 1.59
CA LEU A 34 5.26 3.77 0.53
C LEU A 34 6.64 3.16 0.26
N GLU A 35 7.66 3.99 0.06
CA GLU A 35 9.02 3.53 -0.23
C GLU A 35 9.57 2.70 0.93
N GLU A 36 9.35 3.11 2.19
CA GLU A 36 9.75 2.31 3.36
C GLU A 36 8.98 0.99 3.44
N VAL A 37 7.67 1.00 3.21
CA VAL A 37 6.83 -0.20 3.20
C VAL A 37 7.25 -1.18 2.11
N LEU A 38 7.56 -0.71 0.90
CA LEU A 38 8.07 -1.54 -0.18
C LEU A 38 9.50 -2.04 0.10
N ALA A 39 10.35 -1.20 0.71
CA ALA A 39 11.71 -1.57 1.11
C ALA A 39 11.72 -2.71 2.15
N THR A 40 10.65 -2.86 2.95
CA THR A 40 10.52 -4.01 3.85
C THR A 40 10.39 -5.35 3.11
N GLY A 41 9.97 -5.35 1.84
CA GLY A 41 9.76 -6.56 1.04
C GLY A 41 8.56 -7.42 1.47
N HIS A 42 7.75 -6.94 2.42
CA HIS A 42 6.51 -7.59 2.86
C HIS A 42 5.29 -7.19 2.03
N PHE A 43 5.36 -6.03 1.39
CA PHE A 43 4.26 -5.40 0.69
C PHE A 43 4.57 -5.20 -0.79
N GLU A 44 3.51 -5.15 -1.58
CA GLU A 44 3.56 -4.93 -3.01
C GLU A 44 2.60 -3.79 -3.38
N LEU A 45 3.02 -2.88 -4.25
CA LEU A 45 2.19 -1.77 -4.71
C LEU A 45 1.13 -2.31 -5.68
N VAL A 46 -0.15 -2.21 -5.30
CA VAL A 46 -1.28 -2.68 -6.11
C VAL A 46 -1.83 -1.57 -6.98
N LYS A 47 -1.90 -0.34 -6.45
CA LYS A 47 -2.41 0.81 -7.17
C LYS A 47 -1.76 2.08 -6.65
N ALA A 48 -1.11 2.81 -7.55
CA ALA A 48 -0.79 4.21 -7.31
C ALA A 48 -1.93 5.04 -7.85
N GLU A 49 -2.85 5.49 -6.98
CA GLU A 49 -3.70 6.62 -7.35
C GLU A 49 -2.83 7.88 -7.16
N GLU A 50 -1.99 8.14 -8.17
CA GLU A 50 -1.75 9.52 -8.55
C GLU A 50 -3.11 10.10 -8.88
N GLU A 51 -3.48 11.16 -8.18
CA GLU A 51 -4.71 11.90 -8.39
C GLU A 51 -4.59 12.60 -9.76
N LYS A 52 -4.79 11.83 -10.82
CA LYS A 52 -5.33 12.30 -12.08
C LYS A 52 -6.62 11.54 -12.25
N GLU A 53 -7.72 12.23 -11.94
CA GLU A 53 -8.97 12.01 -12.63
C GLU A 53 -8.66 11.84 -14.12
N ASP A 54 -8.82 10.63 -14.64
CA ASP A 54 -9.27 10.45 -16.00
C ASP A 54 -9.97 9.10 -16.13
N LYS A 55 -11.29 9.14 -15.90
CA LYS A 55 -12.21 8.36 -16.71
C LYS A 55 -13.56 9.09 -16.76
N GLY A 56 -13.57 10.15 -17.55
CA GLY A 56 -14.72 10.35 -18.43
C GLY A 56 -14.65 9.27 -19.50
N GLU A 57 -15.70 8.47 -19.62
CA GLU A 57 -16.38 8.12 -20.89
C GLU A 57 -17.71 7.43 -20.56
#